data_AF-A0A537GUF6-F1
#
_entry.id   AF-A0A537GUF6-F1
#
_cell.length_a   1.000
_cell.length_b   1.000
_cell.length_c   1.000
_cell.angle_alpha   90.00
_cell.angle_beta   90.00
_cell.angle_gamma   90.00
#
_symmetry.space_group_name_H-M   'P 1'
#
loop_
_entity.id
_entity.type
_entity.pdbx_description
1 polymer ?
#
loop_
_entity_poly.entity_id
_entity_poly.type
_entity_poly.pdbx_seq_one_letter_code
_entity_poly.pdbx_strand_id
1 'polypeptide(L)'
;MSVISRPGVKTRSFTLTRNRLSLCIACDVAIVDCTSTVGVDRNLRNLTVGNSQETRHYDLSKTVRIASTTMRMVASFKRDDARIRMGIASRYGERRTARTGHLLHSATKSIVAMAVERKEAIVLENIEGIRSL
;
A
#
# COMPACT_ATOMS: atom_id res chain seq x y z
N MET A 1 -16.47 -10.99 -18.66
CA MET A 1 -17.07 -12.13 -17.92
C MET A 1 -16.11 -13.30 -17.69
N SER A 2 -15.04 -13.49 -18.49
CA SER A 2 -14.14 -14.66 -18.40
C SER A 2 -13.36 -14.81 -17.08
N VAL A 3 -13.09 -13.72 -16.35
CA VAL A 3 -12.27 -13.76 -15.12
C VAL A 3 -12.99 -14.44 -13.96
N ILE A 4 -14.32 -14.31 -13.86
CA ILE A 4 -15.13 -14.89 -12.77
C ILE A 4 -15.38 -16.39 -13.03
N SER A 5 -15.31 -16.82 -14.30
CA SER A 5 -15.47 -18.22 -14.70
C SER A 5 -14.17 -19.04 -14.58
N ARG A 6 -13.08 -18.46 -14.07
CA ARG A 6 -11.81 -19.18 -13.89
C ARG A 6 -11.93 -20.20 -12.75
N PRO A 7 -11.33 -21.39 -12.87
CA PRO A 7 -11.21 -22.33 -11.76
C PRO A 7 -10.52 -21.67 -10.55
N GLY A 8 -10.97 -22.00 -9.34
CA GLY A 8 -10.45 -21.43 -8.09
C GLY A 8 -10.94 -20.01 -7.77
N VAL A 9 -11.88 -19.46 -8.55
CA VAL A 9 -12.49 -18.14 -8.30
C VAL A 9 -13.90 -18.33 -7.73
N LYS A 10 -14.14 -17.87 -6.50
CA LYS A 10 -15.44 -17.97 -5.81
C LYS A 10 -16.01 -16.60 -5.50
N THR A 11 -17.18 -16.31 -6.05
CA THR A 11 -17.95 -15.12 -5.69
C THR A 11 -18.50 -15.26 -4.26
N ARG A 12 -18.33 -14.24 -3.42
CA ARG A 12 -18.76 -14.24 -2.01
C ARG A 12 -20.01 -13.38 -1.80
N SER A 13 -19.94 -12.11 -2.14
CA SER A 13 -21.06 -11.17 -2.01
C SER A 13 -21.03 -10.17 -3.15
N PHE A 14 -22.19 -9.61 -3.46
CA PHE A 14 -22.30 -8.46 -4.35
C PHE A 14 -23.29 -7.46 -3.78
N THR A 15 -22.99 -6.18 -4.00
CA THR A 15 -23.89 -5.07 -3.68
C THR A 15 -24.12 -4.28 -4.95
N LEU A 16 -25.40 -4.12 -5.32
CA LEU A 16 -25.82 -3.29 -6.45
C LEU A 16 -26.60 -2.10 -5.92
N THR A 17 -26.12 -0.90 -6.23
CA THR A 17 -26.86 0.36 -6.05
C THR A 17 -27.20 0.93 -7.44
N ARG A 18 -28.02 1.98 -7.49
CA ARG A 18 -28.39 2.66 -8.74
C ARG A 18 -27.19 3.04 -9.62
N ASN A 19 -26.02 3.29 -9.03
CA ASN A 19 -24.83 3.80 -9.72
C ASN A 19 -23.55 2.98 -9.48
N ARG A 20 -23.60 1.87 -8.74
CA ARG A 20 -22.40 1.09 -8.41
C ARG A 20 -22.73 -0.40 -8.29
N LEU A 21 -21.90 -1.21 -8.93
CA LEU A 21 -21.79 -2.64 -8.66
C LEU A 21 -20.49 -2.88 -7.89
N SER A 22 -20.58 -3.55 -6.75
CA SER A 22 -19.43 -4.02 -5.97
C SER A 22 -19.50 -5.53 -5.86
N LEU A 23 -18.40 -6.21 -6.17
CA LEU A 23 -18.32 -7.67 -6.19
C LEU A 23 -17.11 -8.12 -5.37
N CYS A 24 -17.35 -8.95 -4.36
CA CYS A 24 -16.31 -9.57 -3.55
C CYS A 24 -16.05 -10.99 -4.05
N ILE A 25 -14.80 -11.26 -4.43
CA ILE A 25 -14.36 -12.53 -5.00
C ILE A 25 -13.20 -13.05 -4.18
N ALA A 26 -13.22 -14.33 -3.86
CA ALA A 26 -12.07 -15.06 -3.33
C ALA A 26 -11.41 -15.81 -4.48
N CYS A 27 -10.07 -15.82 -4.50
CA CYS A 27 -9.28 -16.58 -5.46
C CYS A 27 -8.33 -17.50 -4.71
N ASP A 28 -8.25 -18.76 -5.13
CA ASP A 28 -7.23 -19.67 -4.64
C ASP A 28 -5.84 -19.18 -5.09
N VAL A 29 -4.87 -19.25 -4.19
CA VAL A 29 -3.49 -18.77 -4.41
C VAL A 29 -2.55 -19.96 -4.36
N ALA A 30 -1.67 -20.07 -5.35
CA ALA A 30 -0.65 -21.10 -5.35
C ALA A 30 0.35 -20.87 -4.21
N ILE A 31 0.68 -21.93 -3.47
CA ILE A 31 1.74 -21.90 -2.48
C ILE A 31 3.07 -21.91 -3.23
N VAL A 32 3.99 -21.04 -2.82
CA VAL A 32 5.35 -20.97 -3.38
C VAL A 32 6.31 -21.57 -2.36
N ASP A 33 7.00 -22.64 -2.75
CA ASP A 33 8.08 -23.21 -1.97
C ASP A 33 9.33 -22.32 -2.11
N CYS A 34 9.67 -21.60 -1.05
CA CYS A 34 10.79 -20.67 -1.06
C CYS A 34 12.13 -21.41 -0.83
N THR A 35 13.14 -21.08 -1.63
CA THR A 35 14.49 -21.67 -1.57
C THR A 35 15.53 -20.75 -0.93
N SER A 36 15.19 -19.48 -0.76
CA SER A 36 16.07 -18.44 -0.22
C SER A 36 15.25 -17.34 0.44
N THR A 37 15.93 -16.31 0.97
CA THR A 37 15.31 -15.18 1.67
C THR A 37 15.77 -13.85 1.09
N VAL A 38 14.87 -12.87 1.09
CA VAL A 38 15.17 -11.47 0.78
C VAL A 38 14.73 -10.58 1.94
N GLY A 39 15.63 -9.73 2.41
CA GLY A 39 15.35 -8.77 3.48
C GLY A 39 14.76 -7.49 2.90
N VAL A 40 13.79 -6.92 3.62
CA VAL A 40 13.19 -5.62 3.30
C VAL A 40 13.32 -4.71 4.51
N ASP A 41 14.08 -3.63 4.35
CA ASP A 41 14.32 -2.58 5.34
C ASP A 41 13.57 -1.30 4.96
N ARG A 42 12.89 -0.68 5.93
CA ARG A 42 12.02 0.47 5.67
C ARG A 42 12.53 1.73 6.37
N ASN A 43 12.82 2.74 5.58
CA ASN A 43 13.03 4.10 6.07
C ASN A 43 11.88 5.02 5.63
N LEU A 44 11.77 6.20 6.24
CA LEU A 44 10.77 7.22 5.91
C LEU A 44 10.79 7.57 4.41
N ARG A 45 11.99 7.66 3.82
CA ARG A 45 12.21 8.13 2.45
C ARG A 45 12.65 7.05 1.47
N ASN A 46 12.94 5.84 1.92
CA ASN A 46 13.36 4.78 1.03
C ASN A 46 12.90 3.42 1.55
N LEU A 47 12.82 2.46 0.63
CA LEU A 47 12.58 1.06 0.92
C LEU A 47 13.73 0.29 0.29
N THR A 48 14.52 -0.39 1.10
CA THR A 48 15.68 -1.15 0.65
C THR A 48 15.34 -2.63 0.67
N VAL A 49 15.66 -3.32 -0.40
CA VAL A 49 15.42 -4.76 -0.56
C VAL A 49 16.71 -5.41 -0.98
N GLY A 50 17.15 -6.45 -0.27
CA GLY A 50 18.43 -7.07 -0.57
C GLY A 50 18.55 -8.51 -0.08
N ASN A 51 19.42 -9.24 -0.77
CA ASN A 51 19.88 -10.58 -0.42
C ASN A 51 21.42 -10.62 -0.55
N SER A 52 22.03 -11.81 -0.52
CA SER A 52 23.48 -11.97 -0.64
C SER A 52 24.07 -11.61 -2.01
N GLN A 53 23.24 -11.40 -3.03
CA GLN A 53 23.67 -11.14 -4.41
C GLN A 53 23.46 -9.69 -4.85
N GLU A 54 22.32 -9.09 -4.49
CA GLU A 54 21.97 -7.75 -4.93
C GLU A 54 21.20 -6.97 -3.87
N THR A 55 21.27 -5.64 -3.99
CA THR A 55 20.49 -4.69 -3.20
C THR A 55 19.81 -3.70 -4.14
N ARG A 56 18.53 -3.43 -3.91
CA ARG A 56 17.72 -2.47 -4.65
C ARG A 56 17.14 -1.44 -3.69
N HIS A 57 17.12 -0.19 -4.14
CA HIS A 57 16.54 0.91 -3.39
C HIS A 57 15.36 1.50 -4.14
N TYR A 58 14.25 1.68 -3.44
CA TYR A 58 13.07 2.37 -3.93
C TYR A 58 12.95 3.71 -3.23
N ASP A 59 12.97 4.81 -3.99
CA ASP A 59 12.78 6.15 -3.46
C ASP A 59 11.30 6.39 -3.10
N LEU A 60 11.05 6.62 -1.81
CA LEU A 60 9.74 6.96 -1.25
C LEU A 60 9.65 8.44 -0.84
N SER A 61 10.66 9.28 -1.13
CA SER A 61 10.68 10.71 -0.78
C SER A 61 9.43 11.46 -1.24
N LYS A 62 8.83 11.05 -2.37
CA LYS A 62 7.58 11.62 -2.86
C LYS A 62 6.40 11.38 -1.92
N THR A 63 6.31 10.23 -1.25
CA THR A 63 5.23 9.94 -0.29
C THR A 63 5.33 10.87 0.92
N VAL A 64 6.55 11.09 1.41
CA VAL A 64 6.87 12.01 2.51
C VAL A 64 6.51 13.45 2.13
N ARG A 65 6.89 13.90 0.93
CA ARG A 65 6.53 15.23 0.42
C ARG A 65 5.01 15.41 0.34
N ILE A 66 4.27 14.39 -0.10
CA ILE A 66 2.80 14.44 -0.15
C ILE A 66 2.23 14.56 1.27
N ALA A 67 2.73 13.77 2.21
CA ALA A 67 2.28 13.80 3.60
C ALA A 67 2.56 15.17 4.24
N SER A 68 3.78 15.69 4.14
CA SER A 68 4.16 16.98 4.72
C SER A 68 3.37 18.15 4.12
N THR A 69 3.18 18.16 2.79
CA THR A 69 2.38 19.20 2.13
C THR A 69 0.92 19.14 2.59
N THR A 70 0.36 17.92 2.75
CA THR A 70 -1.00 17.74 3.27
C THR A 70 -1.13 18.29 4.68
N MET A 71 -0.18 17.97 5.57
CA MET A 71 -0.18 18.50 6.95
C MET A 71 -0.11 20.03 6.97
N ARG A 72 0.77 20.63 6.17
CA ARG A 72 0.88 22.10 6.05
C ARG A 72 -0.42 22.73 5.54
N MET A 73 -1.06 22.13 4.54
CA MET A 73 -2.35 22.60 4.04
C MET A 73 -3.42 22.53 5.13
N VAL A 74 -3.58 21.40 5.81
CA VAL A 74 -4.57 21.24 6.90
C VAL A 74 -4.32 22.25 8.02
N ALA A 75 -3.07 22.43 8.44
CA ALA A 75 -2.69 23.39 9.49
C ALA A 75 -2.93 24.86 9.10
N SER A 76 -2.95 25.19 7.82
CA SER A 76 -3.20 26.57 7.35
C SER A 76 -4.65 27.02 7.54
N PHE A 77 -5.59 26.08 7.74
CA PHE A 77 -7.00 26.41 7.97
C PHE A 77 -7.25 26.75 9.44
N LYS A 78 -7.33 28.06 9.75
CA LYS A 78 -7.48 28.59 11.12
C LYS A 78 -8.93 28.79 11.60
N ARG A 79 -9.92 28.24 10.90
CA ARG A 79 -11.34 28.49 11.21
C ARG A 79 -11.72 27.84 12.54
N ASP A 80 -12.39 28.58 13.42
CA ASP A 80 -12.85 28.07 14.72
C ASP A 80 -14.20 27.34 14.62
N ASP A 81 -14.26 26.40 13.69
CA ASP A 81 -15.41 25.51 13.51
C ASP A 81 -14.87 24.08 13.39
N ALA A 82 -15.12 23.27 14.43
CA ALA A 82 -14.62 21.90 14.50
C ALA A 82 -15.19 21.02 13.38
N ARG A 83 -16.45 21.20 12.99
CA ARG A 83 -17.12 20.42 11.95
C ARG A 83 -16.50 20.69 10.59
N ILE A 84 -16.27 21.97 10.26
CA ILE A 84 -15.62 22.37 9.01
C ILE A 84 -14.16 21.90 8.98
N ARG A 85 -13.41 22.07 10.08
CA ARG A 85 -12.02 21.59 10.17
C ARG A 85 -11.91 20.08 9.95
N MET A 86 -12.81 19.30 10.57
CA MET A 86 -12.86 17.85 10.39
C MET A 86 -13.16 17.45 8.94
N GLY A 87 -14.12 18.12 8.30
CA GLY A 87 -14.43 17.89 6.88
C GLY A 87 -13.24 18.19 5.96
N ILE A 88 -12.50 19.27 6.23
CA ILE A 88 -11.27 19.61 5.50
C ILE A 88 -10.19 18.55 5.74
N ALA A 89 -9.93 18.19 7.01
CA ALA A 89 -8.92 17.19 7.36
C ALA A 89 -9.22 15.83 6.71
N SER A 90 -10.49 15.41 6.68
CA SER A 90 -10.94 14.19 6.00
C SER A 90 -10.67 14.26 4.49
N ARG A 91 -11.11 15.32 3.79
CA ARG A 91 -10.89 15.47 2.35
C ARG A 91 -9.41 15.46 1.96
N TYR A 92 -8.57 16.17 2.72
CA TYR A 92 -7.13 16.19 2.48
C TYR A 92 -6.45 14.87 2.89
N GLY A 93 -6.95 14.19 3.92
CA GLY A 93 -6.53 12.85 4.32
C GLY A 93 -6.79 11.79 3.25
N GLU A 94 -7.99 11.77 2.68
CA GLU A 94 -8.35 10.88 1.57
C GLU A 94 -7.47 11.13 0.35
N ARG A 95 -7.27 12.41 -0.01
CA ARG A 95 -6.37 12.80 -1.10
C ARG A 95 -4.94 12.34 -0.85
N ARG A 96 -4.43 12.45 0.37
CA ARG A 96 -3.11 11.94 0.75
C ARG A 96 -3.05 10.44 0.55
N THR A 97 -3.99 9.69 1.11
CA THR A 97 -4.05 8.22 1.03
C THR A 97 -4.07 7.72 -0.41
N ALA A 98 -4.91 8.33 -1.26
CA ALA A 98 -4.99 7.96 -2.67
C ALA A 98 -3.65 8.18 -3.40
N ARG A 99 -3.00 9.32 -3.14
CA ARG A 99 -1.72 9.68 -3.79
C ARG A 99 -0.55 8.84 -3.31
N THR A 100 -0.47 8.55 -2.00
CA THR A 100 0.62 7.74 -1.44
C THR A 100 0.41 6.25 -1.72
N GLY A 101 -0.84 5.78 -1.70
CA GLY A 101 -1.19 4.39 -1.93
C GLY A 101 -0.69 3.86 -3.27
N HIS A 102 -0.86 4.63 -4.35
CA HIS A 102 -0.33 4.25 -5.66
C HIS A 102 1.20 4.07 -5.67
N LEU A 103 1.94 4.99 -5.03
CA LEU A 103 3.40 4.94 -4.98
C LEU A 103 3.89 3.71 -4.18
N LEU A 104 3.27 3.48 -3.02
CA LEU A 104 3.58 2.33 -2.19
C LEU A 104 3.25 1.02 -2.91
N HIS A 105 2.08 0.94 -3.55
CA HIS A 105 1.64 -0.24 -4.29
C HIS A 105 2.61 -0.58 -5.43
N SER A 106 3.09 0.43 -6.17
CA SER A 106 4.04 0.21 -7.26
C SER A 106 5.36 -0.41 -6.76
N ALA A 107 5.89 0.09 -5.65
CA ALA A 107 7.11 -0.46 -5.05
C ALA A 107 6.89 -1.88 -4.53
N THR A 108 5.85 -2.09 -3.72
CA THR A 108 5.57 -3.43 -3.15
C THR A 108 5.25 -4.46 -4.21
N LYS A 109 4.54 -4.08 -5.28
CA LYS A 109 4.24 -4.98 -6.39
C LYS A 109 5.51 -5.45 -7.09
N SER A 110 6.46 -4.54 -7.32
CA SER A 110 7.76 -4.89 -7.90
C SER A 110 8.54 -5.84 -7.00
N ILE A 111 8.57 -5.59 -5.69
CA ILE A 111 9.27 -6.43 -4.71
C ILE A 111 8.69 -7.84 -4.67
N VAL A 112 7.36 -7.95 -4.55
CA VAL A 112 6.68 -9.25 -4.51
C VAL A 112 6.85 -10.01 -5.83
N ALA A 113 6.79 -9.32 -6.97
CA ALA A 113 6.99 -9.96 -8.27
C ALA A 113 8.38 -10.63 -8.37
N MET A 114 9.43 -9.92 -7.95
CA MET A 114 10.79 -10.48 -7.95
C MET A 114 10.95 -11.63 -6.95
N ALA A 115 10.39 -11.49 -5.75
CA ALA A 115 10.47 -12.54 -4.73
C ALA A 115 9.78 -13.83 -5.20
N VAL A 116 8.63 -13.72 -5.87
CA VAL A 116 7.94 -14.87 -6.48
C VAL A 116 8.77 -15.50 -7.60
N GLU A 117 9.34 -14.69 -8.50
CA GLU A 117 10.19 -15.17 -9.60
C GLU A 117 11.42 -15.94 -9.08
N ARG A 118 12.01 -15.46 -7.99
CA ARG A 118 13.23 -16.04 -7.38
C ARG A 118 12.94 -17.09 -6.31
N LYS A 119 11.68 -17.33 -5.98
CA LYS A 119 11.26 -18.20 -4.86
C LYS A 119 11.92 -17.78 -3.54
N GLU A 120 11.89 -16.48 -3.26
CA GLU A 120 12.43 -15.88 -2.05
C GLU A 120 11.33 -15.62 -1.01
N ALA A 121 11.58 -16.04 0.23
CA ALA A 121 10.77 -15.61 1.36
C ALA A 121 11.13 -14.16 1.72
N ILE A 122 10.13 -13.30 1.83
CA ILE A 122 10.30 -11.90 2.22
C ILE A 122 10.39 -11.82 3.74
N VAL A 123 11.52 -11.31 4.24
CA VAL A 123 11.75 -11.05 5.67
C VAL A 123 11.64 -9.55 5.92
N LEU A 124 10.85 -9.18 6.92
CA LEU A 124 10.65 -7.79 7.36
C LEU A 124 11.18 -7.64 8.77
N GLU A 125 11.74 -6.47 9.06
CA GLU A 125 12.04 -6.08 10.44
C GLU A 125 10.75 -5.93 11.27
N ASN A 126 10.83 -6.31 12.56
CA ASN A 126 9.78 -6.03 13.52
C ASN A 126 9.89 -4.58 13.98
N ILE A 127 9.14 -3.68 13.33
CA ILE A 127 9.19 -2.26 13.66
C ILE A 127 8.18 -1.95 14.78
N GLU A 128 8.72 -1.73 15.98
CA GLU A 128 7.95 -1.26 17.14
C GLU A 128 8.02 0.28 17.22
N GLY A 129 6.92 0.92 17.65
CA GLY A 129 6.93 2.37 17.96
C GLY A 129 6.86 3.35 16.77
N ILE A 130 6.65 2.89 15.53
CA ILE A 130 6.56 3.79 14.35
C ILE A 130 5.46 4.86 14.45
N ARG A 131 4.39 4.61 15.24
CA ARG A 131 3.28 5.56 15.43
C ARG A 131 3.57 6.64 16.48
N SER A 132 4.71 6.55 17.17
CA SER A 132 5.10 7.40 18.29
C SER A 132 6.16 8.44 17.93
N LEU A 133 6.56 8.51 16.65
CA LEU A 133 7.61 9.38 16.10
C LEU A 133 7.03 10.64 15.45
#